data_AF-A0A370TT33-F1
#
_entry.id   AF-A0A370TT33-F1
#
_cell.length_a   1.000
_cell.length_b   1.000
_cell.length_c   1.000
_cell.angle_alpha   90.00
_cell.angle_beta   90.00
_cell.angle_gamma   90.00
#
_symmetry.space_group_name_H-M   'P 1'
#
loop_
_entity.id
_entity.type
_entity.pdbx_description
1 polymer ?
#
loop_
_entity_poly.entity_id
_entity_poly.type
_entity_poly.pdbx_seq_one_letter_code
_entity_poly.pdbx_strand_id
1 'polypeptide(L)'
;MVKNAPNSLRNSVSSISLRTSVQDQATRQRTAELQEENDTLKRQLHVLSQRLHAPPAGLPVAEHSENNRPLRDFDPELNPHSDCAQTILAGPDQQATLPLLYRQLRSQPVQEEPMGWEGQSAEVKSLFEKYNDCMKEQLQQPRGSLITKGLVREENALKSPEAYTQPFCDFLTENPTVWHTVSHFEKRLDAAGFTKLSERNTWGNELQRGGKYYVSRNGSSLIAFTVGKGYKSGNGVAMIAGHIDALTARLKPISNKKTSAGYVQLGVAPYAGALNNTWWDRDLGIGGRVLVKDSRTGKITTKLVKLGWPIARIPTLAPHFGVGMQGQNNKETQAVPIIGLDNSDGYTDSLGDEFKNLTLGAEGTFAVTQPPRLVRAIAGELNIQDYSSIVNWELELYDTQPAQTGGLDKEFIFGGRIDDKLCSWAAMEGLLASASASASASSSEEDGIIKLTALFDDEEIGSLLRQGARGNFLPSTVERIAESFSTNGTSSNLLSQTYANSFLLSADVTHAVNPNFLGSYLDGHAPRLNVGITVCADSNGHMTTDSVSTALLTRVAEKSDSKLQMFMIRNDSRSGGTVGPMLSSAMGVRAIDAGIPQLSMHSIRATTGSLDPGLGVKIFKGFLDTFESVDKEFE
;
A
#
# COMPACT_ATOMS: atom_id res chain seq x y z
N MET A 1 24.56 33.93 36.96
CA MET A 1 25.98 34.30 37.18
C MET A 1 26.81 33.18 36.58
N VAL A 2 27.39 33.32 35.37
CA VAL A 2 28.71 33.94 35.10
C VAL A 2 29.82 33.09 35.74
N LYS A 3 30.87 32.56 35.11
CA LYS A 3 31.41 32.51 33.73
C LYS A 3 32.67 31.60 33.81
N ASN A 4 32.86 30.73 32.81
CA ASN A 4 34.06 30.58 31.97
C ASN A 4 35.49 30.70 32.54
N ALA A 5 36.33 29.73 32.15
CA ALA A 5 37.75 29.92 31.78
C ALA A 5 38.34 28.65 31.09
N PRO A 6 39.44 28.75 30.29
CA PRO A 6 39.43 28.33 28.88
C PRO A 6 40.64 27.45 28.40
N ASN A 7 40.72 27.24 27.07
CA ASN A 7 41.87 26.87 26.20
C ASN A 7 42.25 25.37 26.10
N SER A 8 42.72 24.80 24.97
CA SER A 8 42.94 25.21 23.57
C SER A 8 43.52 24.03 22.75
N LEU A 9 43.60 24.19 21.41
CA LEU A 9 44.45 23.48 20.42
C LEU A 9 43.92 22.14 19.88
N ARG A 10 44.11 21.71 18.63
CA ARG A 10 44.40 22.25 17.28
C ARG A 10 44.56 20.99 16.39
N ASN A 11 44.26 21.08 15.08
CA ASN A 11 44.49 20.10 13.99
C ASN A 11 43.44 18.96 13.94
N SER A 12 42.86 18.55 12.81
CA SER A 12 43.29 18.58 11.41
C SER A 12 42.07 18.66 10.46
N VAL A 13 42.05 19.64 9.55
CA VAL A 13 41.14 19.63 8.40
C VAL A 13 41.82 18.81 7.30
N SER A 14 41.37 17.58 7.10
CA SER A 14 41.70 16.80 5.91
C SER A 14 40.78 17.22 4.76
N SER A 15 41.36 17.91 3.79
CA SER A 15 40.75 18.19 2.50
C SER A 15 40.55 16.89 1.71
N ILE A 16 39.34 16.30 1.77
CA ILE A 16 38.95 15.25 0.83
C ILE A 16 38.45 15.94 -0.45
N SER A 17 39.32 15.94 -1.44
CA SER A 17 39.05 16.29 -2.82
C SER A 17 38.00 15.35 -3.41
N LEU A 18 36.74 15.79 -3.54
CA LEU A 18 35.72 15.14 -4.36
C LEU A 18 36.08 15.33 -5.84
N ARG A 19 36.75 14.34 -6.45
CA ARG A 19 36.77 14.20 -7.91
C ARG A 19 35.44 13.61 -8.34
N THR A 20 34.49 14.45 -8.73
CA THR A 20 33.34 14.01 -9.55
C THR A 20 33.88 13.46 -10.87
N SER A 21 33.46 12.27 -11.27
CA SER A 21 33.87 11.67 -12.54
C SER A 21 33.38 12.53 -13.71
N VAL A 22 34.17 12.62 -14.77
CA VAL A 22 33.84 13.38 -16.00
C VAL A 22 32.49 12.94 -16.61
N GLN A 23 32.10 11.68 -16.39
CA GLN A 23 30.79 11.13 -16.80
C GLN A 23 29.60 11.72 -16.03
N ASP A 24 29.76 12.04 -14.75
CA ASP A 24 28.67 12.57 -13.92
C ASP A 24 28.41 14.06 -14.22
N GLN A 25 29.44 14.82 -14.61
CA GLN A 25 29.27 16.20 -15.11
C GLN A 25 28.63 16.23 -16.50
N ALA A 26 29.06 15.36 -17.43
CA ALA A 26 28.50 15.30 -18.78
C ALA A 26 27.02 14.90 -18.78
N THR A 27 26.63 13.97 -17.91
CA THR A 27 25.22 13.51 -17.79
C THR A 27 24.32 14.62 -17.22
N ARG A 28 24.79 15.36 -16.21
CA ARG A 28 24.06 16.51 -15.65
C ARG A 28 23.93 17.65 -16.65
N GLN A 29 24.99 17.93 -17.40
CA GLN A 29 24.97 18.95 -18.44
C GLN A 29 23.97 18.58 -19.55
N ARG A 30 23.98 17.33 -20.02
CA ARG A 30 23.01 16.86 -21.02
C ARG A 30 21.57 16.89 -20.51
N THR A 31 21.35 16.59 -19.23
CA THR A 31 20.01 16.65 -18.62
C THR A 31 19.49 18.09 -18.54
N ALA A 32 20.37 19.05 -18.21
CA ALA A 32 20.02 20.47 -18.21
C ALA A 32 19.74 21.01 -19.62
N GLU A 33 20.54 20.62 -20.61
CA GLU A 33 20.32 20.96 -22.02
C GLU A 33 18.97 20.44 -22.54
N LEU A 34 18.63 19.18 -22.24
CA LEU A 34 17.34 18.59 -22.63
C LEU A 34 16.15 19.29 -21.96
N GLN A 35 16.32 19.75 -20.71
CA GLN A 35 15.28 20.50 -20.01
C GLN A 35 15.03 21.87 -20.68
N GLU A 36 16.10 22.57 -21.05
CA GLU A 36 16.03 23.86 -21.73
C GLU A 36 15.44 23.74 -23.15
N GLU A 37 15.79 22.67 -23.88
CA GLU A 37 15.23 22.34 -25.18
C GLU A 37 13.72 22.05 -25.09
N ASN A 38 13.29 21.32 -24.07
CA ASN A 38 11.88 21.02 -23.80
C ASN A 38 11.06 22.28 -23.50
N ASP A 39 11.60 23.19 -22.67
CA ASP A 39 10.95 24.46 -22.34
C ASP A 39 10.91 25.43 -23.53
N THR A 40 11.86 25.32 -24.45
CA THR A 40 11.86 26.06 -25.71
C THR A 40 10.79 25.53 -26.67
N LEU A 41 10.69 24.22 -26.84
CA LEU A 41 9.66 23.58 -27.67
C LEU A 41 8.25 23.87 -27.14
N LYS A 42 8.04 23.85 -25.82
CA LYS A 42 6.76 24.24 -25.20
C LYS A 42 6.37 25.68 -25.52
N ARG A 43 7.32 26.61 -25.47
CA ARG A 43 7.08 28.02 -25.82
C ARG A 43 6.73 28.20 -27.30
N GLN A 44 7.41 27.48 -28.19
CA GLN A 44 7.10 27.52 -29.63
C GLN A 44 5.71 26.94 -29.94
N LEU A 45 5.36 25.81 -29.33
CA LEU A 45 4.03 25.20 -29.43
C LEU A 45 2.92 26.12 -28.92
N HIS A 46 3.18 26.86 -27.83
CA HIS A 46 2.23 27.82 -27.28
C HIS A 46 1.98 29.00 -28.23
N VAL A 47 3.03 29.56 -28.84
CA VAL A 47 2.91 30.66 -29.82
C VAL A 47 2.16 30.22 -31.08
N LEU A 48 2.41 29.01 -31.58
CA LEU A 48 1.68 28.43 -32.71
C LEU A 48 0.20 28.19 -32.39
N SER A 49 -0.09 27.70 -31.18
CA SER A 49 -1.46 27.53 -30.68
C SER A 49 -2.24 28.85 -30.67
N GLN A 50 -1.62 29.97 -30.25
CA GLN A 50 -2.27 31.28 -30.24
C GLN A 50 -2.55 31.82 -31.66
N ARG A 51 -1.69 31.52 -32.65
CA ARG A 51 -1.90 31.90 -34.06
C ARG A 51 -3.05 31.15 -34.72
N LEU A 52 -3.30 29.91 -34.31
CA LEU A 52 -4.40 29.07 -34.83
C LEU A 52 -5.79 29.51 -34.31
N HIS A 53 -5.88 30.38 -33.30
CA HIS A 53 -7.15 30.80 -32.66
C HIS A 53 -7.55 32.27 -32.94
N ALA A 54 -6.90 32.97 -33.88
CA ALA A 54 -7.31 34.33 -34.25
C ALA A 54 -8.47 34.31 -35.28
N PRO A 55 -9.58 35.04 -35.08
CA PRO A 55 -10.66 35.09 -36.05
C PRO A 55 -10.25 35.88 -37.30
N PRO A 56 -10.75 35.53 -38.50
CA PRO A 56 -10.42 36.26 -39.72
C PRO A 56 -11.06 37.66 -39.70
N ALA A 57 -10.27 38.67 -40.07
CA ALA A 57 -10.74 40.04 -40.15
C ALA A 57 -11.57 40.27 -41.42
N GLY A 58 -12.83 40.69 -41.25
CA GLY A 58 -13.63 41.39 -42.25
C GLY A 58 -14.78 40.60 -42.87
N LEU A 59 -16.02 40.99 -42.54
CA LEU A 59 -17.19 41.24 -43.43
C LEU A 59 -18.45 41.56 -42.57
N PRO A 60 -19.45 42.32 -43.08
CA PRO A 60 -20.34 43.17 -42.28
C PRO A 60 -21.62 42.49 -41.76
N VAL A 61 -22.16 43.06 -40.68
CA VAL A 61 -23.39 42.67 -39.99
C VAL A 61 -24.63 43.13 -40.79
N ALA A 62 -25.59 42.23 -41.00
CA ALA A 62 -26.92 42.55 -41.50
C ALA A 62 -27.96 42.41 -40.37
N GLU A 63 -28.70 43.49 -40.13
CA GLU A 63 -29.84 43.58 -39.22
C GLU A 63 -31.04 42.75 -39.72
N HIS A 64 -31.79 42.12 -38.81
CA HIS A 64 -33.20 41.87 -39.07
C HIS A 64 -34.09 42.04 -37.83
N SER A 65 -35.15 42.79 -38.11
CA SER A 65 -36.26 43.38 -37.37
C SER A 65 -37.11 42.48 -36.46
N GLU A 66 -37.60 43.15 -35.40
CA GLU A 66 -38.73 42.82 -34.53
C GLU A 66 -40.03 42.47 -35.26
N ASN A 67 -40.86 41.62 -34.63
CA ASN A 67 -42.32 41.81 -34.61
C ASN A 67 -43.03 41.12 -33.41
N ASN A 68 -43.67 41.99 -32.61
CA ASN A 68 -44.80 41.84 -31.66
C ASN A 68 -45.91 40.86 -32.13
N ARG A 69 -46.78 40.17 -31.35
CA ARG A 69 -47.49 40.32 -30.02
C ARG A 69 -48.49 39.10 -29.90
N PRO A 70 -49.38 38.93 -28.88
CA PRO A 70 -49.36 39.27 -27.45
C PRO A 70 -49.87 38.14 -26.49
N LEU A 71 -49.78 38.45 -25.19
CA LEU A 71 -50.17 37.72 -23.97
C LEU A 71 -51.69 37.58 -23.68
N ARG A 72 -52.02 36.59 -22.83
CA ARG A 72 -53.12 36.47 -21.83
C ARG A 72 -52.68 35.42 -20.80
N ASP A 73 -52.95 35.42 -19.50
CA ASP A 73 -53.47 36.34 -18.49
C ASP A 73 -52.93 35.83 -17.13
N PHE A 74 -52.77 36.74 -16.17
CA PHE A 74 -52.30 36.50 -14.79
C PHE A 74 -53.36 35.80 -13.91
N ASP A 75 -52.91 35.09 -12.87
CA ASP A 75 -53.29 35.43 -11.48
C ASP A 75 -52.21 34.97 -10.47
N PRO A 76 -51.93 35.72 -9.39
CA PRO A 76 -50.76 35.60 -8.51
C PRO A 76 -51.10 35.06 -7.10
N GLU A 77 -50.09 34.63 -6.33
CA GLU A 77 -49.98 35.00 -4.90
C GLU A 77 -48.60 34.63 -4.30
N LEU A 78 -47.96 35.67 -3.75
CA LEU A 78 -47.12 35.73 -2.54
C LEU A 78 -45.64 35.24 -2.54
N ASN A 79 -44.78 36.26 -2.67
CA ASN A 79 -43.38 36.47 -2.21
C ASN A 79 -43.22 36.27 -0.66
N PRO A 80 -42.05 36.46 0.04
CA PRO A 80 -40.72 36.94 -0.43
C PRO A 80 -39.45 36.34 0.26
N HIS A 81 -38.28 36.88 -0.15
CA HIS A 81 -36.92 36.87 0.45
C HIS A 81 -35.99 35.75 -0.04
N SER A 82 -34.74 35.99 -0.46
CA SER A 82 -33.81 37.11 -0.20
C SER A 82 -32.72 37.23 -1.28
N ASP A 83 -32.21 38.45 -1.43
CA ASP A 83 -30.96 38.87 -2.06
C ASP A 83 -29.76 37.94 -1.85
N CYS A 84 -28.84 37.85 -2.83
CA CYS A 84 -27.53 38.52 -2.78
C CYS A 84 -26.63 38.19 -4.00
N ALA A 85 -26.19 39.25 -4.68
CA ALA A 85 -24.86 39.57 -5.24
C ALA A 85 -23.95 38.47 -5.85
N GLN A 86 -23.58 38.65 -7.14
CA GLN A 86 -22.25 39.10 -7.65
C GLN A 86 -21.19 38.01 -7.82
N THR A 87 -20.75 37.72 -9.05
CA THR A 87 -19.53 38.25 -9.70
C THR A 87 -18.22 37.80 -9.02
N ILE A 88 -17.36 37.07 -9.77
CA ILE A 88 -15.91 37.36 -10.01
C ILE A 88 -15.11 36.08 -10.36
N LEU A 89 -14.56 36.13 -11.58
CA LEU A 89 -13.23 35.77 -12.09
C LEU A 89 -12.59 34.38 -11.86
N ALA A 90 -12.11 33.89 -12.99
CA ALA A 90 -11.21 32.78 -13.21
C ALA A 90 -9.81 32.97 -12.61
N GLY A 91 -9.18 31.82 -12.27
CA GLY A 91 -7.76 31.60 -12.06
C GLY A 91 -7.38 30.15 -12.44
N PRO A 92 -6.13 29.84 -12.84
CA PRO A 92 -5.87 28.91 -13.93
C PRO A 92 -5.31 27.54 -13.49
N ASP A 93 -5.85 26.46 -14.07
CA ASP A 93 -5.19 25.15 -14.17
C ASP A 93 -4.96 24.83 -15.65
N GLN A 94 -3.76 25.16 -16.16
CA GLN A 94 -3.32 24.79 -17.51
C GLN A 94 -2.35 23.59 -17.46
N GLN A 95 -2.90 22.38 -17.25
CA GLN A 95 -2.20 21.13 -17.57
C GLN A 95 -2.99 20.20 -18.52
N ALA A 96 -4.18 20.60 -18.97
CA ALA A 96 -5.06 19.71 -19.75
C ALA A 96 -5.24 20.06 -21.24
N THR A 97 -4.60 21.11 -21.78
CA THR A 97 -5.00 21.67 -23.09
C THR A 97 -4.31 21.07 -24.33
N LEU A 98 -3.17 20.38 -24.19
CA LEU A 98 -2.34 19.96 -25.35
C LEU A 98 -2.85 18.72 -26.11
N PRO A 99 -3.31 17.63 -25.47
CA PRO A 99 -3.90 16.48 -26.18
C PRO A 99 -5.23 16.83 -26.87
N LEU A 100 -5.93 17.84 -26.37
CA LEU A 100 -7.22 18.30 -26.90
C LEU A 100 -7.06 19.03 -28.23
N LEU A 101 -6.03 19.87 -28.40
CA LEU A 101 -5.79 20.61 -29.65
C LEU A 101 -5.51 19.68 -30.85
N TYR A 102 -4.75 18.59 -30.63
CA TYR A 102 -4.46 17.61 -31.68
C TYR A 102 -5.69 16.77 -32.07
N ARG A 103 -6.59 16.51 -31.11
CA ARG A 103 -7.88 15.85 -31.38
C ARG A 103 -8.81 16.74 -32.21
N GLN A 104 -8.79 18.05 -31.97
CA GLN A 104 -9.63 19.03 -32.67
C GLN A 104 -9.19 19.25 -34.13
N LEU A 105 -7.89 19.15 -34.41
CA LEU A 105 -7.34 19.23 -35.78
C LEU A 105 -7.61 17.97 -36.62
N ARG A 106 -7.90 16.81 -36.00
CA ARG A 106 -8.23 15.56 -36.71
C ARG A 106 -9.72 15.41 -37.05
N SER A 107 -10.60 16.23 -36.47
CA SER A 107 -12.05 16.01 -36.50
C SER A 107 -12.81 16.87 -37.51
N GLN A 108 -12.15 17.55 -38.46
CA GLN A 108 -12.86 18.28 -39.52
C GLN A 108 -12.93 17.47 -40.82
N PRO A 109 -14.11 17.38 -41.47
CA PRO A 109 -14.25 16.71 -42.76
C PRO A 109 -13.62 17.57 -43.87
N VAL A 110 -12.96 16.88 -44.81
CA VAL A 110 -12.33 17.46 -46.01
C VAL A 110 -13.42 18.06 -46.90
N GLN A 111 -13.49 19.39 -46.96
CA GLN A 111 -14.06 20.13 -48.09
C GLN A 111 -13.01 21.10 -48.63
N GLU A 112 -12.97 21.21 -49.95
CA GLU A 112 -11.92 21.77 -50.81
C GLU A 112 -11.16 22.98 -50.23
N GLU A 113 -9.83 22.84 -50.10
CA GLU A 113 -8.93 23.87 -49.59
C GLU A 113 -8.62 24.97 -50.64
N PRO A 114 -8.61 26.26 -50.27
CA PRO A 114 -7.82 27.26 -50.97
C PRO A 114 -6.35 27.19 -50.52
N MET A 115 -5.44 27.19 -51.51
CA MET A 115 -3.98 27.12 -51.36
C MET A 115 -3.43 27.99 -50.20
N GLY A 116 -2.79 27.35 -49.22
CA GLY A 116 -1.97 28.03 -48.21
C GLY A 116 -1.65 27.25 -46.92
N TRP A 117 -2.27 26.08 -46.69
CA TRP A 117 -2.29 25.44 -45.36
C TRP A 117 -1.34 24.23 -45.19
N GLU A 118 -0.77 23.68 -46.25
CA GLU A 118 0.08 22.48 -46.17
C GLU A 118 1.41 22.70 -45.40
N GLY A 119 1.95 23.92 -45.38
CA GLY A 119 3.22 24.22 -44.70
C GLY A 119 3.15 24.25 -43.17
N GLN A 120 2.05 24.73 -42.59
CA GLN A 120 1.94 24.96 -41.14
C GLN A 120 1.55 23.69 -40.35
N SER A 121 0.80 22.78 -40.97
CA SER A 121 0.43 21.48 -40.38
C SER A 121 1.65 20.54 -40.26
N ALA A 122 2.54 20.56 -41.24
CA ALA A 122 3.79 19.80 -41.21
C ALA A 122 4.75 20.30 -40.12
N GLU A 123 4.81 21.62 -39.89
CA GLU A 123 5.67 22.24 -38.90
C GLU A 123 5.23 21.91 -37.46
N VAL A 124 3.92 21.93 -37.19
CA VAL A 124 3.35 21.52 -35.88
C VAL A 124 3.54 20.02 -35.62
N LYS A 125 3.37 19.17 -36.63
CA LYS A 125 3.67 17.73 -36.52
C LYS A 125 5.14 17.49 -36.20
N SER A 126 6.04 18.18 -36.90
CA SER A 126 7.50 18.06 -36.67
C SER A 126 7.90 18.51 -35.27
N LEU A 127 7.31 19.59 -34.74
CA LEU A 127 7.58 20.06 -33.38
C LEU A 127 7.05 19.10 -32.31
N PHE A 128 5.88 18.49 -32.54
CA PHE A 128 5.30 17.51 -31.63
C PHE A 128 6.07 16.19 -31.61
N GLU A 129 6.57 15.74 -32.76
CA GLU A 129 7.46 14.58 -32.87
C GLU A 129 8.78 14.83 -32.14
N LYS A 130 9.41 16.00 -32.36
CA LYS A 130 10.62 16.41 -31.63
C LYS A 130 10.41 16.50 -30.12
N TYR A 131 9.26 17.00 -29.67
CA TYR A 131 8.89 17.03 -28.26
C TYR A 131 8.77 15.62 -27.67
N ASN A 132 8.10 14.70 -28.36
CA ASN A 132 7.94 13.32 -27.90
C ASN A 132 9.26 12.54 -27.87
N ASP A 133 10.14 12.78 -28.84
CA ASP A 133 11.45 12.15 -28.89
C ASP A 133 12.37 12.69 -27.79
N CYS A 134 12.36 14.01 -27.53
CA CYS A 134 13.04 14.62 -26.38
C CYS A 134 12.55 14.03 -25.04
N MET A 135 11.24 13.84 -24.89
CA MET A 135 10.64 13.23 -23.68
C MET A 135 11.03 11.76 -23.51
N LYS A 136 11.10 10.99 -24.61
CA LYS A 136 11.58 9.59 -24.57
C LYS A 136 13.06 9.53 -24.18
N GLU A 137 13.88 10.46 -24.68
CA GLU A 137 15.30 10.53 -24.34
C GLU A 137 15.51 10.90 -22.87
N GLN A 138 14.71 11.81 -22.30
CA GLN A 138 14.69 12.09 -20.85
C GLN A 138 14.26 10.89 -20.01
N LEU A 139 13.35 10.05 -20.50
CA LEU A 139 12.87 8.85 -19.79
C LEU A 139 13.87 7.68 -19.86
N GLN A 140 14.74 7.66 -20.87
CA GLN A 140 15.76 6.63 -21.07
C GLN A 140 17.11 6.96 -20.39
N GLN A 141 17.34 8.21 -19.99
CA GLN A 141 18.47 8.55 -19.14
C GLN A 141 18.27 7.92 -17.76
N PRO A 142 19.25 7.17 -17.23
CA PRO A 142 19.15 6.63 -15.88
C PRO A 142 19.00 7.81 -14.91
N ARG A 143 17.84 7.94 -14.28
CA ARG A 143 17.70 8.82 -13.11
C ARG A 143 18.69 8.29 -12.09
N GLY A 144 19.82 8.98 -11.97
CA GLY A 144 20.76 8.73 -10.90
C GLY A 144 19.99 8.78 -9.59
N SER A 145 19.75 7.60 -9.03
CA SER A 145 19.29 7.48 -7.65
C SER A 145 20.23 8.33 -6.81
N LEU A 146 19.67 9.20 -5.97
CA LEU A 146 20.45 9.87 -4.92
C LEU A 146 21.12 8.86 -3.95
N ILE A 147 20.90 7.55 -4.14
CA ILE A 147 21.63 6.45 -3.52
C ILE A 147 22.87 6.08 -4.37
N THR A 148 23.80 7.01 -4.53
CA THR A 148 25.24 6.67 -4.69
C THR A 148 26.13 7.72 -4.01
N LYS A 149 25.62 8.35 -2.95
CA LYS A 149 26.49 8.69 -1.81
C LYS A 149 26.47 7.45 -0.92
N GLY A 150 27.66 6.99 -0.52
CA GLY A 150 27.92 5.64 -0.01
C GLY A 150 26.81 5.06 0.87
N LEU A 151 26.60 3.75 0.75
CA LEU A 151 25.80 2.94 1.68
C LEU A 151 26.33 3.14 3.11
N VAL A 152 25.95 4.24 3.72
CA VAL A 152 25.80 4.35 5.16
C VAL A 152 24.71 3.33 5.43
N ARG A 153 25.05 2.22 6.09
CA ARG A 153 24.04 1.35 6.69
C ARG A 153 23.13 2.29 7.47
N GLU A 154 21.88 2.47 7.03
CA GLU A 154 20.89 3.05 7.93
C GLU A 154 20.88 2.12 9.14
N GLU A 155 21.32 2.64 10.28
CA GLU A 155 21.18 1.89 11.52
C GLU A 155 19.68 1.71 11.73
N ASN A 156 19.23 0.46 11.88
CA ASN A 156 17.85 0.15 12.23
C ASN A 156 17.54 0.56 13.69
N ALA A 157 18.26 1.51 14.28
CA ALA A 157 18.01 2.00 15.63
C ALA A 157 16.60 2.63 15.73
N LEU A 158 16.06 2.67 16.96
CA LEU A 158 14.81 3.37 17.22
C LEU A 158 14.97 4.86 16.87
N LYS A 159 14.11 5.37 16.00
CA LYS A 159 14.06 6.79 15.60
C LYS A 159 12.92 7.50 16.34
N SER A 160 12.80 8.81 16.16
CA SER A 160 11.62 9.55 16.65
C SER A 160 10.37 9.12 15.88
N PRO A 161 9.15 9.23 16.47
CA PRO A 161 7.93 8.79 15.80
C PRO A 161 7.71 9.39 14.40
N GLU A 162 8.07 10.67 14.22
CA GLU A 162 7.95 11.41 12.95
C GLU A 162 8.81 10.78 11.83
N ALA A 163 9.95 10.16 12.18
CA ALA A 163 10.85 9.56 11.22
C ALA A 163 10.27 8.30 10.55
N TYR A 164 9.18 7.75 11.11
CA TYR A 164 8.49 6.58 10.57
C TYR A 164 7.29 6.95 9.67
N THR A 165 6.87 8.22 9.63
CA THR A 165 5.72 8.69 8.85
C THR A 165 5.90 8.43 7.34
N GLN A 166 6.97 8.97 6.74
CA GLN A 166 7.20 8.81 5.30
C GLN A 166 7.53 7.35 4.91
N PRO A 167 8.41 6.62 5.64
CA PRO A 167 8.65 5.21 5.34
C PRO A 167 7.39 4.34 5.34
N PHE A 168 6.43 4.62 6.22
CA PHE A 168 5.15 3.91 6.22
C PHE A 168 4.28 4.27 5.01
N CYS A 169 4.22 5.55 4.62
CA CYS A 169 3.53 5.97 3.39
C CYS A 169 4.12 5.30 2.14
N ASP A 170 5.45 5.23 2.05
CA ASP A 170 6.16 4.58 0.95
C ASP A 170 5.85 3.08 0.92
N PHE A 171 5.90 2.42 2.09
CA PHE A 171 5.55 1.01 2.21
C PHE A 171 4.13 0.70 1.73
N LEU A 172 3.11 1.47 2.14
CA LEU A 172 1.72 1.27 1.68
C LEU A 172 1.56 1.50 0.17
N THR A 173 2.30 2.44 -0.39
CA THR A 173 2.26 2.79 -1.82
C THR A 173 2.93 1.72 -2.67
N GLU A 174 4.07 1.21 -2.21
CA GLU A 174 4.90 0.30 -3.01
C GLU A 174 4.45 -1.16 -2.93
N ASN A 175 3.78 -1.56 -1.84
CA ASN A 175 3.48 -2.96 -1.53
C ASN A 175 1.96 -3.21 -1.47
N PRO A 176 1.26 -3.22 -2.61
CA PRO A 176 -0.21 -3.26 -2.63
C PRO A 176 -0.79 -4.60 -2.17
N THR A 177 -0.11 -5.72 -2.41
CA THR A 177 -0.64 -7.06 -2.08
C THR A 177 0.11 -7.70 -0.92
N VAL A 178 -0.44 -8.79 -0.39
CA VAL A 178 0.19 -9.58 0.68
C VAL A 178 1.58 -10.11 0.26
N TRP A 179 1.72 -10.56 -1.00
CA TRP A 179 3.00 -11.08 -1.50
C TRP A 179 4.07 -10.00 -1.65
N HIS A 180 3.69 -8.78 -2.04
CA HIS A 180 4.63 -7.65 -2.06
C HIS A 180 5.05 -7.27 -0.64
N THR A 181 4.13 -7.36 0.32
CA THR A 181 4.39 -7.08 1.73
C THR A 181 5.39 -8.07 2.32
N VAL A 182 5.21 -9.37 2.09
CA VAL A 182 6.21 -10.38 2.48
C VAL A 182 7.54 -10.11 1.79
N SER A 183 7.57 -9.88 0.48
CA SER A 183 8.82 -9.61 -0.25
C SER A 183 9.55 -8.36 0.28
N HIS A 184 8.82 -7.33 0.68
CA HIS A 184 9.39 -6.14 1.32
C HIS A 184 10.09 -6.50 2.62
N PHE A 185 9.42 -7.24 3.52
CA PHE A 185 10.02 -7.63 4.79
C PHE A 185 11.17 -8.62 4.64
N GLU A 186 11.09 -9.59 3.72
CA GLU A 186 12.21 -10.49 3.42
C GLU A 186 13.46 -9.68 3.03
N LYS A 187 13.33 -8.67 2.14
CA LYS A 187 14.46 -7.79 1.76
C LYS A 187 15.00 -6.97 2.94
N ARG A 188 14.12 -6.44 3.79
CA ARG A 188 14.50 -5.68 5.00
C ARG A 188 15.26 -6.57 5.98
N LEU A 189 14.77 -7.78 6.22
CA LEU A 189 15.36 -8.78 7.10
C LEU A 189 16.72 -9.27 6.58
N ASP A 190 16.83 -9.55 5.28
CA ASP A 190 18.10 -9.90 4.62
C ASP A 190 19.12 -8.78 4.79
N ALA A 191 18.73 -7.52 4.54
CA ALA A 191 19.59 -6.35 4.71
C ALA A 191 20.01 -6.15 6.18
N ALA A 192 19.14 -6.52 7.12
CA ALA A 192 19.44 -6.54 8.55
C ALA A 192 20.22 -7.78 8.98
N GLY A 193 20.58 -8.71 8.08
CA GLY A 193 21.40 -9.89 8.35
C GLY A 193 20.66 -11.08 8.97
N PHE A 194 19.33 -11.13 8.88
CA PHE A 194 18.57 -12.31 9.25
C PHE A 194 18.78 -13.44 8.23
N THR A 195 18.77 -14.67 8.70
CA THR A 195 18.89 -15.87 7.84
C THR A 195 17.51 -16.43 7.51
N LYS A 196 17.20 -16.60 6.22
CA LYS A 196 15.98 -17.27 5.77
C LYS A 196 16.06 -18.78 6.04
N LEU A 197 15.07 -19.29 6.77
CA LEU A 197 14.86 -20.71 7.01
C LEU A 197 13.85 -21.28 6.02
N SER A 198 14.03 -22.55 5.67
CA SER A 198 13.05 -23.32 4.90
C SER A 198 12.19 -24.16 5.84
N GLU A 199 10.87 -24.11 5.68
CA GLU A 199 9.96 -25.02 6.40
C GLU A 199 10.22 -26.50 6.06
N ARG A 200 10.84 -26.76 4.89
CA ARG A 200 11.09 -28.10 4.36
C ARG A 200 12.41 -28.73 4.85
N ASN A 201 13.24 -27.96 5.56
CA ASN A 201 14.51 -28.43 6.12
C ASN A 201 14.37 -28.64 7.64
N THR A 202 15.26 -29.42 8.24
CA THR A 202 15.45 -29.44 9.70
C THR A 202 16.25 -28.21 10.14
N TRP A 203 15.99 -27.67 11.33
CA TRP A 203 16.63 -26.42 11.80
C TRP A 203 17.73 -26.61 12.84
N GLY A 204 17.91 -27.81 13.40
CA GLY A 204 18.76 -28.04 14.56
C GLY A 204 20.22 -27.59 14.41
N ASN A 205 20.77 -27.61 13.19
CA ASN A 205 22.13 -27.14 12.91
C ASN A 205 22.20 -25.68 12.43
N GLU A 206 21.05 -25.09 12.09
CA GLU A 206 20.95 -23.72 11.56
C GLU A 206 20.77 -22.70 12.70
N LEU A 207 20.05 -23.07 13.78
CA LEU A 207 19.77 -22.16 14.88
C LEU A 207 20.93 -22.08 15.88
N GLN A 208 21.24 -20.86 16.27
CA GLN A 208 22.29 -20.51 17.21
C GLN A 208 21.82 -19.41 18.15
N ARG A 209 22.28 -19.46 19.40
CA ARG A 209 22.10 -18.37 20.39
C ARG A 209 22.75 -17.09 19.86
N GLY A 210 22.08 -15.96 20.02
CA GLY A 210 22.45 -14.69 19.40
C GLY A 210 22.14 -14.58 17.90
N GLY A 211 21.56 -15.62 17.29
CA GLY A 211 21.18 -15.63 15.88
C GLY A 211 19.85 -14.95 15.60
N LYS A 212 19.62 -14.64 14.32
CA LYS A 212 18.42 -13.95 13.82
C LYS A 212 17.94 -14.61 12.52
N TYR A 213 16.67 -14.94 12.47
CA TYR A 213 16.12 -15.84 11.46
C TYR A 213 14.72 -15.40 11.03
N TYR A 214 14.31 -15.79 9.83
CA TYR A 214 12.92 -15.69 9.43
C TYR A 214 12.50 -16.86 8.56
N VAL A 215 11.21 -17.14 8.52
CA VAL A 215 10.59 -18.17 7.70
C VAL A 215 9.33 -17.61 7.06
N SER A 216 9.07 -17.97 5.81
CA SER A 216 7.83 -17.59 5.12
C SER A 216 7.06 -18.82 4.65
N ARG A 217 5.73 -18.70 4.70
CA ARG A 217 4.78 -19.72 4.27
C ARG A 217 3.89 -19.14 3.20
N ASN A 218 3.67 -19.87 2.12
CA ASN A 218 2.92 -19.40 0.93
C ASN A 218 3.52 -18.16 0.24
N GLY A 219 4.57 -17.53 0.78
CA GLY A 219 4.95 -16.18 0.38
C GLY A 219 3.93 -15.11 0.78
N SER A 220 2.96 -15.43 1.65
CA SER A 220 1.95 -14.49 2.16
C SER A 220 1.90 -14.40 3.68
N SER A 221 2.57 -15.30 4.40
CA SER A 221 2.82 -15.16 5.84
C SER A 221 4.31 -15.25 6.13
N LEU A 222 4.76 -14.58 7.19
CA LEU A 222 6.16 -14.48 7.57
C LEU A 222 6.31 -14.43 9.09
N ILE A 223 7.25 -15.21 9.63
CA ILE A 223 7.66 -15.13 11.03
C ILE A 223 9.14 -14.78 11.05
N ALA A 224 9.50 -13.72 11.79
CA ALA A 224 10.89 -13.32 12.04
C ALA A 224 11.16 -13.36 13.54
N PHE A 225 12.36 -13.79 13.93
CA PHE A 225 12.73 -13.90 15.34
C PHE A 225 14.24 -13.78 15.58
N THR A 226 14.59 -13.38 16.81
CA THR A 226 15.95 -13.41 17.33
C THR A 226 16.05 -14.34 18.52
N VAL A 227 17.14 -15.10 18.60
CA VAL A 227 17.44 -16.00 19.71
C VAL A 227 18.35 -15.28 20.70
N GLY A 228 17.90 -15.07 21.94
CA GLY A 228 18.72 -14.50 23.00
C GLY A 228 20.00 -15.30 23.25
N LYS A 229 21.08 -14.62 23.65
CA LYS A 229 22.37 -15.29 23.94
C LYS A 229 22.27 -16.22 25.16
N GLY A 230 21.42 -15.88 26.13
CA GLY A 230 21.14 -16.68 27.32
C GLY A 230 20.02 -17.72 27.13
N TYR A 231 19.46 -17.88 25.93
CA TYR A 231 18.29 -18.73 25.70
C TYR A 231 18.54 -20.20 26.04
N LYS A 232 17.57 -20.81 26.73
CA LYS A 232 17.48 -22.25 27.03
C LYS A 232 16.09 -22.75 26.68
N SER A 233 15.97 -24.01 26.21
CA SER A 233 14.66 -24.63 26.02
C SER A 233 13.85 -24.59 27.32
N GLY A 234 12.59 -24.17 27.24
CA GLY A 234 11.75 -23.85 28.39
C GLY A 234 11.64 -22.36 28.71
N ASN A 235 12.58 -21.53 28.24
CA ASN A 235 12.45 -20.06 28.34
C ASN A 235 11.36 -19.56 27.39
N GLY A 236 10.78 -18.41 27.75
CA GLY A 236 9.66 -17.81 27.05
C GLY A 236 9.98 -17.19 25.69
N VAL A 237 8.90 -16.84 24.99
CA VAL A 237 8.88 -16.09 23.73
C VAL A 237 8.05 -14.82 23.94
N ALA A 238 8.65 -13.65 23.65
CA ALA A 238 7.90 -12.40 23.46
C ALA A 238 7.43 -12.35 22.01
N MET A 239 6.13 -12.52 21.80
CA MET A 239 5.53 -12.62 20.46
C MET A 239 4.69 -11.40 20.16
N ILE A 240 4.87 -10.81 18.98
CA ILE A 240 3.91 -9.88 18.39
C ILE A 240 3.30 -10.56 17.17
N ALA A 241 1.98 -10.60 17.07
CA ALA A 241 1.27 -11.18 15.94
C ALA A 241 0.31 -10.17 15.31
N GLY A 242 0.40 -9.95 14.00
CA GLY A 242 -0.55 -9.15 13.23
C GLY A 242 -0.86 -9.82 11.89
N HIS A 243 -1.64 -9.17 11.04
CA HIS A 243 -1.94 -9.69 9.70
C HIS A 243 -1.64 -8.68 8.59
N ILE A 244 -1.32 -9.20 7.41
CA ILE A 244 -0.84 -8.43 6.25
C ILE A 244 -1.70 -8.59 5.01
N ASP A 245 -2.74 -9.42 5.07
CA ASP A 245 -3.87 -9.33 4.17
C ASP A 245 -4.70 -8.07 4.45
N ALA A 246 -5.48 -7.66 3.46
CA ALA A 246 -6.38 -6.53 3.54
C ALA A 246 -7.53 -6.75 2.56
N LEU A 247 -8.66 -6.08 2.79
CA LEU A 247 -9.79 -6.08 1.85
C LEU A 247 -9.33 -5.70 0.43
N THR A 248 -9.67 -6.54 -0.53
CA THR A 248 -9.19 -6.44 -1.91
C THR A 248 -10.20 -7.04 -2.89
N ALA A 249 -10.03 -6.82 -4.20
CA ALA A 249 -10.82 -7.51 -5.23
C ALA A 249 -9.92 -8.47 -6.00
N ARG A 250 -10.07 -9.79 -5.75
CA ARG A 250 -9.28 -10.84 -6.40
C ARG A 250 -9.84 -11.18 -7.77
N LEU A 251 -8.98 -11.44 -8.74
CA LEU A 251 -9.40 -11.95 -10.05
C LEU A 251 -10.02 -13.33 -9.91
N LYS A 252 -11.10 -13.59 -10.65
CA LYS A 252 -11.71 -14.92 -10.72
C LYS A 252 -10.77 -15.88 -11.50
N PRO A 253 -10.83 -17.20 -11.24
CA PRO A 253 -10.05 -18.18 -12.02
C PRO A 253 -10.25 -18.06 -13.52
N ILE A 254 -11.46 -17.71 -13.95
CA ILE A 254 -11.78 -17.26 -15.31
C ILE A 254 -12.21 -15.79 -15.19
N SER A 255 -11.30 -14.87 -15.48
CA SER A 255 -11.57 -13.44 -15.38
C SER A 255 -12.04 -12.81 -16.69
N ASN A 256 -11.96 -13.54 -17.80
CA ASN A 256 -12.47 -13.07 -19.07
C ASN A 256 -14.01 -12.90 -19.02
N LYS A 257 -14.51 -11.77 -19.52
CA LYS A 257 -15.95 -11.46 -19.61
C LYS A 257 -16.25 -11.08 -21.07
N LYS A 258 -17.48 -11.33 -21.51
CA LYS A 258 -17.93 -10.89 -22.83
C LYS A 258 -17.91 -9.35 -22.88
N THR A 259 -17.35 -8.77 -23.94
CA THR A 259 -17.49 -7.34 -24.22
C THR A 259 -18.98 -6.97 -24.26
N SER A 260 -19.34 -5.90 -23.57
CA SER A 260 -20.73 -5.43 -23.46
C SER A 260 -20.79 -3.95 -23.75
N ALA A 261 -21.64 -3.55 -24.71
CA ALA A 261 -21.83 -2.15 -25.10
C ALA A 261 -20.51 -1.39 -25.39
N GLY A 262 -19.54 -2.05 -26.03
CA GLY A 262 -18.23 -1.47 -26.32
C GLY A 262 -17.20 -1.52 -25.19
N TYR A 263 -17.55 -2.07 -24.02
CA TYR A 263 -16.68 -2.11 -22.83
C TYR A 263 -16.12 -3.50 -22.57
N VAL A 264 -14.81 -3.56 -22.31
CA VAL A 264 -14.11 -4.74 -21.83
C VAL A 264 -14.15 -4.73 -20.30
N GLN A 265 -14.71 -5.79 -19.72
CA GLN A 265 -14.88 -5.94 -18.28
C GLN A 265 -13.97 -7.03 -17.72
N LEU A 266 -13.77 -7.01 -16.39
CA LEU A 266 -12.94 -7.98 -15.68
C LEU A 266 -13.75 -8.73 -14.62
N GLY A 267 -13.70 -10.06 -14.66
CA GLY A 267 -14.30 -10.91 -13.63
C GLY A 267 -13.48 -10.88 -12.34
N VAL A 268 -14.03 -10.27 -11.29
CA VAL A 268 -13.42 -10.22 -9.95
C VAL A 268 -14.37 -10.75 -8.88
N ALA A 269 -13.83 -11.14 -7.74
CA ALA A 269 -14.57 -11.50 -6.54
C ALA A 269 -14.08 -10.64 -5.35
N PRO A 270 -14.98 -10.16 -4.48
CA PRO A 270 -14.57 -9.46 -3.27
C PRO A 270 -13.85 -10.44 -2.34
N TYR A 271 -12.69 -10.05 -1.83
CA TYR A 271 -12.06 -10.68 -0.69
C TYR A 271 -12.56 -9.98 0.57
N ALA A 272 -13.08 -10.76 1.52
CA ALA A 272 -13.76 -10.26 2.71
C ALA A 272 -14.86 -9.23 2.37
N GLY A 273 -14.87 -8.08 3.06
CA GLY A 273 -15.85 -7.01 2.91
C GLY A 273 -15.67 -6.08 1.70
N ALA A 274 -14.73 -6.35 0.80
CA ALA A 274 -14.41 -5.48 -0.34
C ALA A 274 -15.58 -5.32 -1.34
N LEU A 275 -15.38 -4.46 -2.35
CA LEU A 275 -16.41 -4.00 -3.28
C LEU A 275 -17.62 -3.39 -2.55
N ASN A 276 -17.34 -2.67 -1.46
CA ASN A 276 -18.30 -1.84 -0.75
C ASN A 276 -18.39 -0.43 -1.38
N ASN A 277 -19.20 0.44 -0.78
CA ASN A 277 -19.50 1.76 -1.34
C ASN A 277 -18.25 2.65 -1.58
N THR A 278 -17.13 2.39 -0.88
CA THR A 278 -15.90 3.19 -1.01
C THR A 278 -15.07 2.86 -2.25
N TRP A 279 -15.34 1.72 -2.90
CA TRP A 279 -14.60 1.19 -4.05
C TRP A 279 -15.04 1.78 -5.40
N TRP A 280 -16.20 2.43 -5.44
CA TRP A 280 -16.73 3.06 -6.63
C TRP A 280 -15.92 4.29 -7.01
N ASP A 281 -15.75 4.50 -8.32
CA ASP A 281 -15.02 5.64 -8.91
C ASP A 281 -13.57 5.81 -8.45
N ARG A 282 -12.93 4.71 -8.05
CA ARG A 282 -11.51 4.64 -7.72
C ARG A 282 -10.68 4.21 -8.92
N ASP A 283 -9.46 4.75 -9.00
CA ASP A 283 -8.47 4.36 -9.98
C ASP A 283 -7.75 3.09 -9.48
N LEU A 284 -8.08 1.95 -10.08
CA LEU A 284 -7.64 0.64 -9.59
C LEU A 284 -6.47 0.10 -10.43
N GLY A 285 -5.36 -0.19 -9.74
CA GLY A 285 -4.20 -0.87 -10.28
C GLY A 285 -4.36 -2.38 -10.14
N ILE A 286 -3.40 -3.14 -10.68
CA ILE A 286 -3.37 -4.59 -10.54
C ILE A 286 -1.98 -5.08 -10.18
N GLY A 287 -1.92 -6.05 -9.27
CA GLY A 287 -0.68 -6.69 -8.90
C GLY A 287 -0.93 -8.00 -8.15
N GLY A 288 0.13 -8.75 -7.92
CA GLY A 288 0.07 -10.02 -7.20
C GLY A 288 1.20 -10.94 -7.60
N ARG A 289 0.92 -12.24 -7.64
CA ARG A 289 1.90 -13.27 -8.02
C ARG A 289 1.49 -14.05 -9.26
N VAL A 290 2.49 -14.47 -10.03
CA VAL A 290 2.33 -15.30 -11.23
C VAL A 290 3.22 -16.53 -11.11
N LEU A 291 2.64 -17.71 -11.31
CA LEU A 291 3.36 -18.97 -11.39
C LEU A 291 3.79 -19.21 -12.83
N VAL A 292 5.10 -19.30 -13.05
CA VAL A 292 5.71 -19.43 -14.37
C VAL A 292 6.53 -20.72 -14.44
N LYS A 293 6.23 -21.55 -15.45
CA LYS A 293 7.00 -22.76 -15.75
C LYS A 293 8.15 -22.40 -16.69
N ASP A 294 9.38 -22.56 -16.21
CA ASP A 294 10.57 -22.41 -17.03
C ASP A 294 10.65 -23.57 -18.03
N SER A 295 10.66 -23.26 -19.33
CA SER A 295 10.63 -24.27 -20.41
C SER A 295 11.91 -25.10 -20.51
N ARG A 296 13.05 -24.56 -20.05
CA ARG A 296 14.36 -25.23 -20.09
C ARG A 296 14.55 -26.22 -18.94
N THR A 297 14.10 -25.86 -17.74
CA THR A 297 14.30 -26.63 -16.51
C THR A 297 13.06 -27.42 -16.09
N GLY A 298 11.88 -27.08 -16.62
CA GLY A 298 10.60 -27.64 -16.22
C GLY A 298 10.10 -27.17 -14.85
N LYS A 299 10.88 -26.36 -14.12
CA LYS A 299 10.54 -25.88 -12.77
C LYS A 299 9.48 -24.79 -12.82
N ILE A 300 8.58 -24.79 -11.84
CA ILE A 300 7.61 -23.71 -11.63
C ILE A 300 8.16 -22.76 -10.57
N THR A 301 8.17 -21.47 -10.87
CA THR A 301 8.63 -20.41 -9.98
C THR A 301 7.57 -19.34 -9.84
N THR A 302 7.59 -18.63 -8.71
CA THR A 302 6.71 -17.49 -8.47
C THR A 302 7.41 -16.20 -8.85
N LYS A 303 6.74 -15.34 -9.62
CA LYS A 303 7.16 -13.96 -9.90
C LYS A 303 6.12 -12.99 -9.36
N LEU A 304 6.56 -11.86 -8.81
CA LEU A 304 5.67 -10.77 -8.43
C LEU A 304 5.50 -9.80 -9.59
N VAL A 305 4.28 -9.29 -9.77
CA VAL A 305 3.94 -8.31 -10.81
C VAL A 305 3.12 -7.18 -10.19
N LYS A 306 3.38 -5.96 -10.64
CA LYS A 306 2.60 -4.77 -10.31
C LYS A 306 2.64 -3.83 -11.52
N LEU A 307 1.48 -3.53 -12.12
CA LEU A 307 1.44 -2.58 -13.23
C LEU A 307 1.52 -1.15 -12.69
N GLY A 308 2.24 -0.28 -13.41
CA GLY A 308 2.55 1.09 -12.98
C GLY A 308 1.44 2.13 -13.19
N TRP A 309 0.25 1.73 -13.65
CA TRP A 309 -0.87 2.63 -13.94
C TRP A 309 -2.21 1.98 -13.56
N PRO A 310 -3.29 2.76 -13.32
CA PRO A 310 -4.61 2.20 -13.09
C PRO A 310 -5.16 1.56 -14.36
N ILE A 311 -5.52 0.28 -14.26
CA ILE A 311 -6.05 -0.53 -15.37
C ILE A 311 -7.55 -0.75 -15.28
N ALA A 312 -8.14 -0.49 -14.12
CA ALA A 312 -9.53 -0.79 -13.82
C ALA A 312 -10.22 0.39 -13.14
N ARG A 313 -11.53 0.50 -13.35
CA ARG A 313 -12.41 1.40 -12.60
C ARG A 313 -13.80 0.77 -12.46
N ILE A 314 -14.46 1.00 -11.32
CA ILE A 314 -15.86 0.63 -11.09
C ILE A 314 -16.68 1.93 -11.14
N PRO A 315 -17.23 2.32 -12.31
CA PRO A 315 -17.89 3.61 -12.45
C PRO A 315 -19.26 3.61 -11.77
N THR A 316 -19.59 4.69 -11.06
CA THR A 316 -20.97 4.88 -10.62
C THR A 316 -21.90 5.14 -11.80
N LEU A 317 -23.19 4.88 -11.60
CA LEU A 317 -24.25 5.40 -12.45
C LEU A 317 -24.47 6.89 -12.14
N ALA A 318 -24.80 7.69 -13.16
CA ALA A 318 -25.17 9.07 -12.95
C ALA A 318 -26.46 9.19 -12.11
N PRO A 319 -26.55 10.15 -11.17
CA PRO A 319 -27.72 10.27 -10.29
C PRO A 319 -29.02 10.60 -11.06
N HIS A 320 -28.92 11.17 -12.26
CA HIS A 320 -30.04 11.52 -13.13
C HIS A 320 -30.97 10.34 -13.48
N PHE A 321 -30.50 9.10 -13.39
CA PHE A 321 -31.29 7.90 -13.67
C PHE A 321 -32.24 7.48 -12.52
N GLY A 322 -32.20 8.17 -11.37
CA GLY A 322 -33.20 8.01 -10.29
C GLY A 322 -33.07 6.74 -9.42
N VAL A 323 -32.13 5.84 -9.71
CA VAL A 323 -31.94 4.57 -8.96
C VAL A 323 -30.81 4.61 -7.92
N GLY A 324 -30.19 5.78 -7.72
CA GLY A 324 -28.99 5.95 -6.89
C GLY A 324 -27.69 5.62 -7.65
N MET A 325 -26.59 6.29 -7.29
CA MET A 325 -25.33 6.21 -8.04
C MET A 325 -24.70 4.81 -8.03
N GLN A 326 -25.01 3.98 -7.04
CA GLN A 326 -24.48 2.62 -6.90
C GLN A 326 -25.54 1.56 -7.26
N GLY A 327 -26.74 1.96 -7.69
CA GLY A 327 -27.88 1.07 -7.85
C GLY A 327 -28.18 0.30 -6.56
N GLN A 328 -28.17 -1.04 -6.64
CA GLN A 328 -28.33 -1.93 -5.48
C GLN A 328 -26.98 -2.41 -4.92
N ASN A 329 -25.88 -1.84 -5.42
CA ASN A 329 -24.50 -2.27 -5.17
C ASN A 329 -24.32 -3.80 -5.30
N ASN A 330 -24.95 -4.40 -6.30
CA ASN A 330 -24.77 -5.83 -6.56
C ASN A 330 -23.32 -6.08 -7.02
N LYS A 331 -22.55 -6.79 -6.18
CA LYS A 331 -21.12 -7.01 -6.40
C LYS A 331 -20.80 -7.80 -7.69
N GLU A 332 -21.73 -8.61 -8.19
CA GLU A 332 -21.53 -9.43 -9.39
C GLU A 332 -21.95 -8.73 -10.69
N THR A 333 -23.00 -7.92 -10.65
CA THR A 333 -23.61 -7.33 -11.86
C THR A 333 -23.40 -5.83 -12.00
N GLN A 334 -23.19 -5.10 -10.90
CA GLN A 334 -23.09 -3.64 -10.89
C GLN A 334 -21.68 -3.16 -10.52
N ALA A 335 -20.98 -3.85 -9.60
CA ALA A 335 -19.61 -3.51 -9.20
C ALA A 335 -18.52 -4.19 -10.07
N VAL A 336 -18.77 -4.36 -11.36
CA VAL A 336 -17.83 -5.05 -12.27
C VAL A 336 -16.81 -4.05 -12.83
N PRO A 337 -15.50 -4.25 -12.63
CA PRO A 337 -14.49 -3.35 -13.15
C PRO A 337 -14.45 -3.31 -14.68
N ILE A 338 -14.32 -2.11 -15.23
CA ILE A 338 -14.06 -1.85 -16.65
C ILE A 338 -12.56 -1.67 -16.85
N ILE A 339 -11.98 -2.36 -17.84
CA ILE A 339 -10.53 -2.38 -18.12
C ILE A 339 -10.16 -1.91 -19.53
N GLY A 340 -11.14 -1.54 -20.36
CA GLY A 340 -10.87 -1.05 -21.69
C GLY A 340 -12.11 -0.93 -22.58
N LEU A 341 -11.86 -0.60 -23.84
CA LEU A 341 -12.87 -0.42 -24.88
C LEU A 341 -12.60 -1.34 -26.06
N ASP A 342 -13.68 -1.80 -26.70
CA ASP A 342 -13.72 -2.60 -27.91
C ASP A 342 -15.04 -2.37 -28.66
N ASN A 343 -15.00 -1.54 -29.71
CA ASN A 343 -16.18 -1.15 -30.53
C ASN A 343 -16.21 -1.87 -31.90
N SER A 344 -15.61 -3.05 -31.98
CA SER A 344 -15.50 -3.83 -33.22
C SER A 344 -16.84 -4.41 -33.72
N ASP A 345 -17.90 -4.32 -32.92
CA ASP A 345 -19.25 -4.83 -33.17
C ASP A 345 -20.18 -3.87 -33.93
N GLY A 346 -19.74 -2.65 -34.29
CA GLY A 346 -20.56 -1.75 -35.09
C GLY A 346 -20.05 -0.35 -35.42
N TYR A 347 -18.87 0.07 -34.93
CA TYR A 347 -18.45 1.48 -35.04
C TYR A 347 -17.10 1.72 -35.75
N THR A 348 -16.37 0.69 -36.19
CA THR A 348 -15.14 0.90 -36.98
C THR A 348 -14.81 -0.25 -37.96
N ASP A 349 -14.71 0.10 -39.26
CA ASP A 349 -13.96 -0.63 -40.30
C ASP A 349 -12.43 -0.37 -40.23
N SER A 350 -11.95 0.44 -39.27
CA SER A 350 -10.62 1.07 -39.32
C SER A 350 -9.80 1.05 -38.02
N LEU A 351 -10.19 0.28 -37.00
CA LEU A 351 -9.25 -0.14 -35.95
C LEU A 351 -8.58 -1.43 -36.43
N GLY A 352 -7.28 -1.37 -36.69
CA GLY A 352 -6.51 -2.43 -37.35
C GLY A 352 -6.80 -3.83 -36.80
N ASP A 353 -6.84 -4.80 -37.71
CA ASP A 353 -7.16 -6.22 -37.49
C ASP A 353 -6.35 -6.93 -36.39
N GLU A 354 -5.34 -6.28 -35.82
CA GLU A 354 -4.43 -6.80 -34.80
C GLU A 354 -5.07 -7.15 -33.45
N PHE A 355 -6.37 -6.93 -33.23
CA PHE A 355 -7.03 -7.18 -31.94
C PHE A 355 -8.41 -7.86 -32.00
N LYS A 356 -8.95 -8.13 -33.20
CA LYS A 356 -10.19 -8.91 -33.31
C LYS A 356 -9.90 -10.37 -32.92
N ASN A 357 -10.60 -10.89 -31.91
CA ASN A 357 -10.56 -12.31 -31.51
C ASN A 357 -9.17 -12.87 -31.16
N LEU A 358 -8.29 -12.08 -30.53
CA LEU A 358 -7.01 -12.64 -30.06
C LEU A 358 -7.20 -13.46 -28.79
N THR A 359 -7.34 -14.77 -28.95
CA THR A 359 -7.05 -15.72 -27.88
C THR A 359 -5.53 -15.81 -27.73
N LEU A 360 -4.99 -15.53 -26.54
CA LEU A 360 -3.56 -15.69 -26.25
C LEU A 360 -3.32 -17.00 -25.49
N GLY A 361 -2.32 -17.76 -25.95
CA GLY A 361 -2.00 -19.09 -25.44
C GLY A 361 -2.62 -20.22 -26.27
N ALA A 362 -2.15 -21.44 -26.06
CA ALA A 362 -2.72 -22.63 -26.70
C ALA A 362 -4.07 -23.00 -26.06
N GLU A 363 -4.93 -23.71 -26.80
CA GLU A 363 -6.17 -24.26 -26.27
C GLU A 363 -5.89 -25.09 -25.00
N GLY A 364 -6.73 -24.92 -23.97
CA GLY A 364 -6.57 -25.58 -22.68
C GLY A 364 -5.52 -24.95 -21.75
N THR A 365 -4.82 -23.88 -22.16
CA THR A 365 -3.91 -23.15 -21.27
C THR A 365 -4.63 -22.13 -20.38
N PHE A 366 -4.01 -21.78 -19.25
CA PHE A 366 -4.52 -20.76 -18.34
C PHE A 366 -4.69 -19.39 -19.02
N ALA A 367 -3.80 -19.01 -19.92
CA ALA A 367 -3.85 -17.71 -20.59
C ALA A 367 -5.18 -17.47 -21.36
N VAL A 368 -5.80 -18.51 -21.91
CA VAL A 368 -7.08 -18.44 -22.65
C VAL A 368 -8.26 -18.06 -21.75
N THR A 369 -8.18 -18.32 -20.44
CA THR A 369 -9.26 -18.01 -19.50
C THR A 369 -9.26 -16.55 -19.02
N GLN A 370 -8.28 -15.76 -19.46
CA GLN A 370 -8.01 -14.39 -19.02
C GLN A 370 -8.21 -13.37 -20.15
N PRO A 371 -8.45 -12.09 -19.85
CA PRO A 371 -8.48 -11.05 -20.87
C PRO A 371 -7.14 -10.99 -21.64
N PRO A 372 -7.13 -11.08 -22.97
CA PRO A 372 -5.90 -11.14 -23.77
C PRO A 372 -4.96 -9.95 -23.55
N ARG A 373 -5.53 -8.74 -23.48
CA ARG A 373 -4.75 -7.52 -23.21
C ARG A 373 -4.10 -7.54 -21.82
N LEU A 374 -4.76 -8.14 -20.83
CA LEU A 374 -4.20 -8.29 -19.49
C LEU A 374 -3.05 -9.30 -19.48
N VAL A 375 -3.23 -10.46 -20.13
CA VAL A 375 -2.15 -11.46 -20.26
C VAL A 375 -0.90 -10.83 -20.88
N ARG A 376 -1.07 -10.06 -21.97
CA ARG A 376 0.04 -9.36 -22.63
C ARG A 376 0.73 -8.35 -21.71
N ALA A 377 -0.04 -7.55 -20.97
CA ALA A 377 0.52 -6.56 -20.04
C ALA A 377 1.33 -7.22 -18.92
N ILE A 378 0.78 -8.27 -18.29
CA ILE A 378 1.44 -9.02 -17.21
C ILE A 378 2.69 -9.75 -17.74
N ALA A 379 2.59 -10.38 -18.91
CA ALA A 379 3.72 -11.06 -19.53
C ALA A 379 4.82 -10.07 -19.93
N GLY A 380 4.46 -8.90 -20.47
CA GLY A 380 5.40 -7.83 -20.79
C GLY A 380 6.18 -7.34 -19.58
N GLU A 381 5.48 -7.06 -18.47
CA GLU A 381 6.11 -6.64 -17.20
C GLU A 381 7.09 -7.71 -16.66
N LEU A 382 6.76 -8.99 -16.84
CA LEU A 382 7.56 -10.13 -16.36
C LEU A 382 8.59 -10.65 -17.38
N ASN A 383 8.70 -10.02 -18.55
CA ASN A 383 9.51 -10.46 -19.69
C ASN A 383 9.24 -11.92 -20.11
N ILE A 384 7.97 -12.32 -20.12
CA ILE A 384 7.50 -13.65 -20.55
C ILE A 384 7.11 -13.59 -22.03
N GLN A 385 7.74 -14.42 -22.86
CA GLN A 385 7.46 -14.46 -24.30
C GLN A 385 6.45 -15.56 -24.66
N ASP A 386 6.54 -16.71 -24.01
CA ASP A 386 5.60 -17.82 -24.19
C ASP A 386 4.48 -17.74 -23.16
N TYR A 387 3.29 -17.33 -23.59
CA TYR A 387 2.12 -17.22 -22.70
C TYR A 387 1.69 -18.57 -22.10
N SER A 388 2.02 -19.71 -22.73
CA SER A 388 1.72 -21.04 -22.19
C SER A 388 2.59 -21.40 -20.97
N SER A 389 3.68 -20.65 -20.74
CA SER A 389 4.50 -20.77 -19.53
C SER A 389 3.81 -20.22 -18.28
N ILE A 390 2.78 -19.39 -18.42
CA ILE A 390 1.97 -18.91 -17.30
C ILE A 390 1.06 -20.06 -16.85
N VAL A 391 1.40 -20.66 -15.71
CA VAL A 391 0.67 -21.79 -15.15
C VAL A 391 -0.61 -21.31 -14.46
N ASN A 392 -0.49 -20.23 -13.68
CA ASN A 392 -1.60 -19.60 -12.97
C ASN A 392 -1.16 -18.24 -12.40
N TRP A 393 -2.09 -17.45 -11.88
CA TRP A 393 -1.79 -16.26 -11.10
C TRP A 393 -2.77 -16.07 -9.94
N GLU A 394 -2.36 -15.26 -8.98
CA GLU A 394 -3.26 -14.63 -8.01
C GLU A 394 -3.01 -13.14 -8.08
N LEU A 395 -3.94 -12.42 -8.68
CA LEU A 395 -3.90 -10.99 -8.90
C LEU A 395 -5.06 -10.31 -8.19
N GLU A 396 -4.81 -9.08 -7.77
CA GLU A 396 -5.67 -8.27 -6.95
C GLU A 396 -5.79 -6.87 -7.53
N LEU A 397 -6.99 -6.28 -7.48
CA LEU A 397 -7.19 -4.86 -7.73
C LEU A 397 -7.05 -4.06 -6.44
N TYR A 398 -6.37 -2.91 -6.53
CA TYR A 398 -6.12 -2.03 -5.39
C TYR A 398 -6.17 -0.54 -5.80
N ASP A 399 -6.49 0.35 -4.86
CA ASP A 399 -6.41 1.81 -5.08
C ASP A 399 -4.98 2.26 -5.36
N THR A 400 -4.77 2.91 -6.50
CA THR A 400 -3.46 3.43 -6.95
C THR A 400 -3.08 4.76 -6.33
N GLN A 401 -4.01 5.44 -5.67
CA GLN A 401 -3.73 6.72 -5.02
C GLN A 401 -2.67 6.54 -3.91
N PRO A 402 -1.47 7.15 -4.02
CA PRO A 402 -0.40 6.97 -3.05
C PRO A 402 -0.83 7.32 -1.64
N ALA A 403 -0.27 6.63 -0.64
CA ALA A 403 -0.44 7.04 0.74
C ALA A 403 0.31 8.37 0.98
N GLN A 404 -0.28 9.27 1.76
CA GLN A 404 0.29 10.59 2.00
C GLN A 404 -0.20 11.19 3.31
N THR A 405 0.57 12.13 3.86
CA THR A 405 0.12 12.94 4.99
C THR A 405 -0.98 13.92 4.57
N GLY A 406 -1.91 14.24 5.47
CA GLY A 406 -2.94 15.26 5.27
C GLY A 406 -3.42 15.87 6.60
N GLY A 407 -4.41 16.77 6.52
CA GLY A 407 -4.71 17.70 7.63
C GLY A 407 -4.02 19.04 7.42
N LEU A 408 -4.44 20.08 8.16
CA LEU A 408 -3.88 21.43 8.02
C LEU A 408 -2.39 21.46 8.43
N ASP A 409 -2.04 20.67 9.45
CA ASP A 409 -0.69 20.54 9.99
C ASP A 409 -0.06 19.17 9.69
N LYS A 410 -0.61 18.45 8.70
CA LYS A 410 -0.14 17.09 8.30
C LYS A 410 -0.22 16.07 9.44
N GLU A 411 -1.28 16.16 10.26
CA GLU A 411 -1.48 15.33 11.44
C GLU A 411 -2.01 13.92 11.11
N PHE A 412 -2.45 13.69 9.87
CA PHE A 412 -3.02 12.43 9.43
C PHE A 412 -2.16 11.76 8.37
N ILE A 413 -2.30 10.43 8.25
CA ILE A 413 -1.92 9.65 7.08
C ILE A 413 -3.20 9.14 6.42
N PHE A 414 -3.36 9.41 5.12
CA PHE A 414 -4.42 8.88 4.28
C PHE A 414 -3.83 7.81 3.36
N GLY A 415 -4.37 6.58 3.41
CA GLY A 415 -3.88 5.47 2.60
C GLY A 415 -4.86 4.30 2.57
N GLY A 416 -4.71 3.42 1.59
CA GLY A 416 -5.45 2.16 1.55
C GLY A 416 -4.74 1.05 2.33
N ARG A 417 -5.48 0.00 2.70
CA ARG A 417 -4.93 -1.22 3.32
C ARG A 417 -4.17 -0.95 4.62
N ILE A 418 -4.65 0.01 5.41
CA ILE A 418 -4.08 0.32 6.74
C ILE A 418 -4.31 -0.88 7.67
N ASP A 419 -5.48 -1.49 7.56
CA ASP A 419 -5.84 -2.76 8.18
C ASP A 419 -5.15 -3.95 7.49
N ASP A 420 -4.31 -4.75 8.15
CA ASP A 420 -3.53 -4.46 9.38
C ASP A 420 -2.04 -4.23 9.07
N LYS A 421 -1.77 -3.78 7.84
CA LYS A 421 -0.41 -3.41 7.45
C LYS A 421 0.19 -2.32 8.34
N LEU A 422 -0.61 -1.52 9.06
CA LEU A 422 -0.16 -0.55 10.04
C LEU A 422 0.51 -1.20 11.25
N CYS A 423 -0.17 -2.10 11.98
CA CYS A 423 0.44 -2.74 13.14
C CYS A 423 1.52 -3.72 12.71
N SER A 424 1.29 -4.49 11.65
CA SER A 424 2.28 -5.43 11.10
C SER A 424 3.59 -4.77 10.70
N TRP A 425 3.54 -3.60 10.03
CA TRP A 425 4.74 -2.85 9.68
C TRP A 425 5.46 -2.31 10.93
N ALA A 426 4.71 -1.69 11.85
CA ALA A 426 5.29 -1.16 13.07
C ALA A 426 5.91 -2.26 13.95
N ALA A 427 5.31 -3.45 14.01
CA ALA A 427 5.82 -4.60 14.74
C ALA A 427 7.15 -5.11 14.15
N MET A 428 7.23 -5.22 12.82
CA MET A 428 8.46 -5.65 12.14
C MET A 428 9.59 -4.62 12.31
N GLU A 429 9.29 -3.33 12.18
CA GLU A 429 10.25 -2.25 12.45
C GLU A 429 10.70 -2.25 13.92
N GLY A 430 9.80 -2.54 14.86
CA GLY A 430 10.12 -2.74 16.28
C GLY A 430 11.10 -3.89 16.52
N LEU A 431 10.88 -5.03 15.84
CA LEU A 431 11.80 -6.18 15.89
C LEU A 431 13.17 -5.85 15.29
N LEU A 432 13.22 -5.18 14.14
CA LEU A 432 14.47 -4.74 13.51
C LEU A 432 15.27 -3.79 14.43
N ALA A 433 14.56 -2.92 15.14
CA ALA A 433 15.17 -1.99 16.10
C ALA A 433 15.64 -2.65 17.40
N SER A 434 14.88 -3.62 17.92
CA SER A 434 15.32 -4.47 19.04
C SER A 434 16.58 -5.27 18.67
N ALA A 435 16.58 -5.94 17.51
CA ALA A 435 17.69 -6.77 17.04
C ALA A 435 19.00 -6.00 16.85
N SER A 436 18.92 -4.71 16.49
CA SER A 436 20.10 -3.87 16.27
C SER A 436 20.71 -3.38 17.57
N ALA A 437 19.90 -3.12 18.60
CA ALA A 437 20.38 -2.74 19.92
C ALA A 437 21.18 -3.90 20.58
N SER A 438 20.66 -5.14 20.51
CA SER A 438 21.33 -6.32 21.07
C SER A 438 22.69 -6.63 20.42
N ALA A 439 22.96 -6.13 19.20
CA ALA A 439 24.28 -6.24 18.57
C ALA A 439 25.31 -5.24 19.13
N SER A 440 24.84 -4.12 19.71
CA SER A 440 25.67 -3.02 20.21
C SER A 440 25.87 -3.01 21.73
N ALA A 441 24.99 -3.67 22.48
CA ALA A 441 25.03 -3.71 23.94
C ALA A 441 26.06 -4.73 24.46
N SER A 442 27.04 -4.25 25.22
CA SER A 442 27.98 -5.04 26.02
C SER A 442 27.45 -5.30 27.45
N SER A 443 26.12 -5.39 27.63
CA SER A 443 25.49 -5.51 28.95
C SER A 443 25.80 -6.86 29.61
N SER A 444 25.93 -6.85 30.93
CA SER A 444 26.32 -7.98 31.79
C SER A 444 25.25 -9.07 31.94
N GLU A 445 24.02 -8.83 31.48
CA GLU A 445 22.97 -9.84 31.40
C GLU A 445 22.60 -10.08 29.93
N GLU A 446 22.70 -11.34 29.52
CA GLU A 446 22.38 -11.79 28.17
C GLU A 446 20.87 -12.07 28.05
N ASP A 447 20.21 -11.51 27.03
CA ASP A 447 18.78 -11.77 26.72
C ASP A 447 18.49 -13.28 26.78
N GLY A 448 17.55 -13.67 27.64
CA GLY A 448 17.21 -15.06 27.92
C GLY A 448 16.07 -15.62 27.08
N ILE A 449 15.38 -14.78 26.30
CA ILE A 449 14.14 -15.12 25.59
C ILE A 449 14.30 -15.15 24.06
N ILE A 450 13.26 -15.64 23.38
CA ILE A 450 13.07 -15.40 21.95
C ILE A 450 12.24 -14.12 21.78
N LYS A 451 12.65 -13.24 20.87
CA LYS A 451 11.86 -12.08 20.43
C LYS A 451 11.33 -12.38 19.03
N LEU A 452 10.02 -12.31 18.81
CA LEU A 452 9.37 -12.83 17.61
C LEU A 452 8.26 -11.91 17.11
N THR A 453 8.21 -11.72 15.79
CA THR A 453 7.08 -11.08 15.08
C THR A 453 6.52 -12.06 14.05
N ALA A 454 5.21 -12.32 14.12
CA ALA A 454 4.47 -13.19 13.21
C ALA A 454 3.45 -12.37 12.42
N LEU A 455 3.54 -12.43 11.09
CA LEU A 455 2.65 -11.75 10.16
C LEU A 455 1.85 -12.80 9.38
N PHE A 456 0.53 -12.80 9.56
CA PHE A 456 -0.38 -13.78 8.97
C PHE A 456 -1.11 -13.23 7.74
N ASP A 457 -1.61 -14.14 6.92
CA ASP A 457 -2.55 -13.90 5.81
C ASP A 457 -3.93 -14.39 6.25
N ASP A 458 -4.97 -14.01 5.54
CA ASP A 458 -6.33 -14.53 5.70
C ASP A 458 -7.02 -14.27 7.05
N GLU A 459 -6.63 -13.22 7.81
CA GLU A 459 -7.37 -12.81 9.01
C GLU A 459 -8.81 -12.44 8.65
N GLU A 460 -8.97 -11.65 7.58
CA GLU A 460 -10.22 -11.02 7.17
C GLU A 460 -11.30 -12.02 6.71
N ILE A 461 -10.89 -13.28 6.56
CA ILE A 461 -11.74 -14.42 6.22
C ILE A 461 -11.76 -15.51 7.30
N GLY A 462 -11.32 -15.18 8.52
CA GLY A 462 -11.41 -16.00 9.73
C GLY A 462 -10.15 -16.82 10.07
N SER A 463 -9.02 -16.57 9.40
CA SER A 463 -7.70 -17.15 9.69
C SER A 463 -7.59 -18.68 9.57
N LEU A 464 -8.62 -19.37 9.06
CA LEU A 464 -8.70 -20.84 8.98
C LEU A 464 -8.15 -21.41 7.66
N LEU A 465 -6.91 -21.04 7.34
CA LEU A 465 -6.14 -21.57 6.20
C LEU A 465 -4.71 -21.86 6.66
N ARG A 466 -3.91 -22.60 5.86
CA ARG A 466 -2.56 -23.03 6.26
C ARG A 466 -1.60 -21.88 6.62
N GLN A 467 -1.86 -20.69 6.06
CA GLN A 467 -1.06 -19.48 6.27
C GLN A 467 -1.70 -18.50 7.27
N GLY A 468 -2.96 -18.73 7.68
CA GLY A 468 -3.64 -17.91 8.67
C GLY A 468 -3.33 -18.32 10.11
N ALA A 469 -3.79 -17.51 11.06
CA ALA A 469 -3.45 -17.64 12.47
C ALA A 469 -4.03 -18.90 13.14
N ARG A 470 -5.10 -19.49 12.59
CA ARG A 470 -5.62 -20.80 13.03
C ARG A 470 -4.88 -21.99 12.40
N GLY A 471 -3.91 -21.72 11.52
CA GLY A 471 -2.96 -22.72 11.04
C GLY A 471 -1.90 -23.05 12.09
N ASN A 472 -1.06 -24.04 11.81
CA ASN A 472 0.02 -24.43 12.72
C ASN A 472 1.30 -23.58 12.57
N PHE A 473 1.29 -22.47 11.84
CA PHE A 473 2.52 -21.79 11.43
C PHE A 473 3.33 -21.28 12.63
N LEU A 474 2.71 -20.50 13.52
CA LEU A 474 3.37 -20.01 14.74
C LEU A 474 3.63 -21.13 15.77
N PRO A 475 2.65 -21.99 16.13
CA PRO A 475 2.91 -23.09 17.07
C PRO A 475 4.05 -24.01 16.64
N SER A 476 4.09 -24.42 15.36
CA SER A 476 5.17 -25.27 14.84
C SER A 476 6.52 -24.55 14.79
N THR A 477 6.53 -23.24 14.57
CA THR A 477 7.78 -22.45 14.60
C THR A 477 8.35 -22.41 16.01
N VAL A 478 7.53 -22.13 17.03
CA VAL A 478 7.97 -22.13 18.44
C VAL A 478 8.44 -23.52 18.87
N GLU A 479 7.69 -24.57 18.52
CA GLU A 479 8.07 -25.96 18.81
C GLU A 479 9.44 -26.32 18.23
N ARG A 480 9.70 -25.99 16.96
CA ARG A 480 10.97 -26.26 16.29
C ARG A 480 12.14 -25.45 16.87
N ILE A 481 11.89 -24.23 17.36
CA ILE A 481 12.89 -23.44 18.08
C ILE A 481 13.24 -24.13 19.41
N ALA A 482 12.23 -24.48 20.21
CA ALA A 482 12.42 -25.16 21.49
C ALA A 482 13.15 -26.51 21.32
N GLU A 483 12.83 -27.25 20.26
CA GLU A 483 13.49 -28.51 19.88
C GLU A 483 14.98 -28.32 19.60
N SER A 484 15.31 -27.32 18.80
CA SER A 484 16.68 -27.11 18.31
C SER A 484 17.69 -26.81 19.42
N PHE A 485 17.24 -26.35 20.59
CA PHE A 485 18.09 -26.06 21.75
C PHE A 485 17.99 -27.10 22.89
N SER A 486 17.18 -28.15 22.72
CA SER A 486 17.02 -29.20 23.73
C SER A 486 18.10 -30.28 23.58
N THR A 487 18.71 -30.70 24.69
CA THR A 487 19.75 -31.74 24.68
C THR A 487 19.19 -33.15 24.48
N ASN A 488 17.91 -33.38 24.83
CA ASN A 488 17.26 -34.70 24.78
C ASN A 488 16.04 -34.73 23.84
N GLY A 489 15.93 -33.75 22.92
CA GLY A 489 14.75 -33.54 22.07
C GLY A 489 13.60 -32.81 22.78
N THR A 490 12.54 -32.45 22.05
CA THR A 490 11.37 -31.79 22.64
C THR A 490 10.53 -32.78 23.43
N SER A 491 10.17 -32.40 24.66
CA SER A 491 9.09 -33.04 25.40
C SER A 491 7.88 -32.11 25.45
N SER A 492 6.68 -32.67 25.59
CA SER A 492 5.48 -31.88 25.84
C SER A 492 5.65 -30.95 27.04
N ASN A 493 6.40 -31.38 28.07
CA ASN A 493 6.71 -30.57 29.24
C ASN A 493 7.53 -29.31 28.88
N LEU A 494 8.61 -29.45 28.09
CA LEU A 494 9.42 -28.29 27.67
C LEU A 494 8.63 -27.28 26.83
N LEU A 495 7.76 -27.78 25.94
CA LEU A 495 6.92 -26.90 25.13
C LEU A 495 5.86 -26.20 25.98
N SER A 496 5.18 -26.92 26.88
CA SER A 496 4.24 -26.34 27.84
C SER A 496 4.89 -25.29 28.74
N GLN A 497 6.11 -25.55 29.22
CA GLN A 497 6.89 -24.58 30.01
C GLN A 497 7.23 -23.35 29.19
N THR A 498 7.66 -23.53 27.93
CA THR A 498 7.94 -22.43 27.00
C THR A 498 6.71 -21.55 26.83
N TYR A 499 5.53 -22.12 26.57
CA TYR A 499 4.29 -21.36 26.43
C TYR A 499 3.85 -20.66 27.73
N ALA A 500 3.97 -21.32 28.89
CA ALA A 500 3.65 -20.69 30.17
C ALA A 500 4.52 -19.45 30.47
N ASN A 501 5.78 -19.48 30.04
CA ASN A 501 6.73 -18.37 30.15
C ASN A 501 6.63 -17.36 29.00
N SER A 502 5.70 -17.54 28.06
CA SER A 502 5.56 -16.68 26.88
C SER A 502 4.43 -15.67 27.04
N PHE A 503 4.47 -14.63 26.20
CA PHE A 503 3.40 -13.66 26.09
C PHE A 503 3.17 -13.24 24.65
N LEU A 504 1.90 -13.12 24.27
CA LEU A 504 1.47 -12.72 22.93
C LEU A 504 0.83 -11.34 22.94
N LEU A 505 1.43 -10.41 22.22
CA LEU A 505 0.80 -9.15 21.84
C LEU A 505 0.15 -9.35 20.45
N SER A 506 -1.16 -9.57 20.44
CA SER A 506 -1.99 -9.55 19.22
C SER A 506 -2.18 -8.11 18.79
N ALA A 507 -1.45 -7.73 17.75
CA ALA A 507 -1.36 -6.39 17.21
C ALA A 507 -2.26 -6.26 15.99
N ASP A 508 -3.43 -5.68 16.20
CA ASP A 508 -4.42 -5.42 15.16
C ASP A 508 -4.97 -4.01 15.34
N VAL A 509 -5.20 -3.29 14.24
CA VAL A 509 -5.70 -1.92 14.23
C VAL A 509 -6.97 -1.75 15.07
N THR A 510 -7.13 -0.58 15.66
CA THR A 510 -8.27 -0.28 16.56
C THR A 510 -9.08 0.91 16.04
N HIS A 511 -10.26 1.15 16.59
CA HIS A 511 -11.14 2.21 16.12
C HIS A 511 -10.87 3.53 16.84
N ALA A 512 -10.19 4.47 16.18
CA ALA A 512 -10.12 5.86 16.62
C ALA A 512 -11.53 6.46 16.73
N VAL A 513 -11.74 7.39 17.67
CA VAL A 513 -13.01 8.08 17.83
C VAL A 513 -13.37 8.87 16.58
N ASN A 514 -14.50 8.55 15.96
CA ASN A 514 -15.05 9.30 14.84
C ASN A 514 -15.99 10.39 15.38
N PRO A 515 -15.62 11.68 15.25
CA PRO A 515 -16.40 12.78 15.84
C PRO A 515 -17.80 12.94 15.23
N ASN A 516 -18.03 12.37 14.04
CA ASN A 516 -19.35 12.42 13.39
C ASN A 516 -20.30 11.33 13.90
N PHE A 517 -19.80 10.36 14.69
CA PHE A 517 -20.56 9.22 15.20
C PHE A 517 -20.28 8.97 16.68
N LEU A 518 -20.15 10.02 17.49
CA LEU A 518 -19.81 9.91 18.92
C LEU A 518 -20.73 8.95 19.70
N GLY A 519 -22.01 8.87 19.33
CA GLY A 519 -22.97 7.95 19.96
C GLY A 519 -22.62 6.47 19.82
N SER A 520 -21.76 6.10 18.87
CA SER A 520 -21.30 4.73 18.65
C SER A 520 -20.11 4.34 19.54
N TYR A 521 -19.47 5.29 20.21
CA TYR A 521 -18.30 5.04 21.05
C TYR A 521 -18.69 4.98 22.54
N LEU A 522 -17.99 4.13 23.29
CA LEU A 522 -18.13 4.05 24.74
C LEU A 522 -17.32 5.16 25.41
N ASP A 523 -17.96 5.90 26.32
CA ASP A 523 -17.29 6.96 27.07
C ASP A 523 -16.11 6.40 27.87
N GLY A 524 -14.99 7.14 27.90
CA GLY A 524 -13.72 6.70 28.49
C GLY A 524 -12.94 5.64 27.70
N HIS A 525 -13.50 5.05 26.64
CA HIS A 525 -12.89 3.94 25.87
C HIS A 525 -12.83 4.25 24.36
N ALA A 526 -12.57 5.52 24.04
CA ALA A 526 -12.58 6.06 22.68
C ALA A 526 -11.20 6.64 22.34
N PRO A 527 -10.30 5.85 21.72
CA PRO A 527 -8.91 6.25 21.50
C PRO A 527 -8.79 7.39 20.49
N ARG A 528 -7.72 8.18 20.61
CA ARG A 528 -7.38 9.31 19.75
C ARG A 528 -6.14 8.99 18.91
N LEU A 529 -6.01 9.69 17.79
CA LEU A 529 -4.82 9.62 16.92
C LEU A 529 -3.63 10.38 17.55
N ASN A 530 -2.41 10.00 17.18
CA ASN A 530 -1.14 10.61 17.61
C ASN A 530 -0.90 10.61 19.14
N VAL A 531 -1.43 9.61 19.86
CA VAL A 531 -1.27 9.49 21.33
C VAL A 531 -0.45 8.27 21.70
N GLY A 532 -0.80 7.10 21.16
CA GLY A 532 -0.18 5.83 21.50
C GLY A 532 -1.08 4.65 21.11
N ILE A 533 -0.57 3.44 21.27
CA ILE A 533 -1.33 2.22 20.97
C ILE A 533 -2.53 2.08 21.92
N THR A 534 -3.53 1.32 21.48
CA THR A 534 -4.78 1.13 22.21
C THR A 534 -4.93 -0.31 22.65
N VAL A 535 -5.15 -0.55 23.93
CA VAL A 535 -5.54 -1.85 24.48
C VAL A 535 -7.02 -2.09 24.22
N CYS A 536 -7.34 -3.23 23.60
CA CYS A 536 -8.70 -3.66 23.28
C CYS A 536 -9.23 -4.61 24.33
N ALA A 537 -10.28 -4.20 25.04
CA ALA A 537 -11.00 -5.05 25.98
C ALA A 537 -12.35 -5.47 25.40
N ASP A 538 -12.74 -6.73 25.63
CA ASP A 538 -14.05 -7.26 25.27
C ASP A 538 -14.48 -8.34 26.25
N SER A 539 -15.68 -8.24 26.81
CA SER A 539 -16.18 -9.18 27.83
C SER A 539 -16.63 -10.54 27.26
N ASN A 540 -16.72 -10.69 25.94
CA ASN A 540 -17.28 -11.86 25.26
C ASN A 540 -16.22 -12.66 24.48
N GLY A 541 -14.93 -12.38 24.71
CA GLY A 541 -13.83 -13.17 24.13
C GLY A 541 -13.56 -12.89 22.65
N HIS A 542 -14.06 -11.77 22.11
CA HIS A 542 -13.61 -11.28 20.79
C HIS A 542 -12.16 -10.81 20.82
N MET A 543 -11.73 -10.33 22.00
CA MET A 543 -10.37 -9.98 22.35
C MET A 543 -9.91 -10.89 23.47
N THR A 544 -8.62 -11.19 23.55
CA THR A 544 -8.01 -12.06 24.56
C THR A 544 -7.61 -11.33 25.84
N THR A 545 -7.64 -9.99 25.81
CA THR A 545 -7.15 -9.12 26.89
C THR A 545 -7.84 -9.37 28.23
N ASP A 546 -7.04 -9.56 29.28
CA ASP A 546 -7.49 -9.63 30.66
C ASP A 546 -6.73 -8.64 31.57
N SER A 547 -6.99 -8.71 32.88
CA SER A 547 -6.37 -7.82 33.87
C SER A 547 -4.85 -8.01 33.99
N VAL A 548 -4.37 -9.26 33.95
CA VAL A 548 -2.93 -9.59 34.03
C VAL A 548 -2.21 -9.03 32.81
N SER A 549 -2.79 -9.25 31.64
CA SER A 549 -2.24 -8.82 30.35
C SER A 549 -2.22 -7.30 30.23
N THR A 550 -3.26 -6.63 30.72
CA THR A 550 -3.33 -5.16 30.81
C THR A 550 -2.24 -4.61 31.74
N ALA A 551 -2.06 -5.21 32.92
CA ALA A 551 -1.03 -4.80 33.87
C ALA A 551 0.38 -4.96 33.27
N LEU A 552 0.64 -6.09 32.60
CA LEU A 552 1.93 -6.37 31.96
C LEU A 552 2.25 -5.33 30.88
N LEU A 553 1.32 -5.06 29.96
CA LEU A 553 1.58 -4.08 28.90
C LEU A 553 1.67 -2.65 29.45
N THR A 554 0.96 -2.33 30.53
CA THR A 554 1.10 -1.04 31.24
C THR A 554 2.51 -0.88 31.79
N ARG A 555 3.08 -1.91 32.42
CA ARG A 555 4.47 -1.90 32.92
C ARG A 555 5.49 -1.78 31.79
N VAL A 556 5.25 -2.41 30.65
CA VAL A 556 6.04 -2.23 29.43
C VAL A 556 5.96 -0.79 28.92
N ALA A 557 4.77 -0.20 28.91
CA ALA A 557 4.57 1.18 28.47
C ALA A 557 5.33 2.17 29.36
N GLU A 558 5.30 1.97 30.69
CA GLU A 558 6.07 2.79 31.64
C GLU A 558 7.59 2.67 31.42
N LYS A 559 8.12 1.45 31.23
CA LYS A 559 9.56 1.25 30.97
C LYS A 559 10.02 1.78 29.61
N SER A 560 9.10 1.89 28.65
CA SER A 560 9.39 2.40 27.30
C SER A 560 9.00 3.85 27.09
N ASP A 561 8.46 4.54 28.11
CA ASP A 561 7.90 5.91 27.98
C ASP A 561 6.82 5.99 26.88
N SER A 562 5.99 4.95 26.77
CA SER A 562 4.87 4.88 25.83
C SER A 562 3.56 5.19 26.54
N LYS A 563 2.59 5.70 25.79
CA LYS A 563 1.22 5.90 26.29
C LYS A 563 0.32 4.78 25.77
N LEU A 564 -0.53 4.28 26.65
CA LEU A 564 -1.61 3.37 26.31
C LEU A 564 -2.95 4.10 26.32
N GLN A 565 -3.82 3.70 25.42
CA GLN A 565 -5.22 4.08 25.39
C GLN A 565 -6.08 2.83 25.63
N MET A 566 -7.38 3.02 25.85
CA MET A 566 -8.34 1.93 25.98
C MET A 566 -9.39 2.02 24.88
N PHE A 567 -9.74 0.88 24.30
CA PHE A 567 -10.91 0.70 23.46
C PHE A 567 -11.75 -0.46 23.99
N MET A 568 -13.05 -0.22 24.03
CA MET A 568 -14.06 -1.23 24.30
C MET A 568 -15.35 -0.79 23.61
N ILE A 569 -16.04 -1.75 22.99
CA ILE A 569 -17.33 -1.48 22.39
C ILE A 569 -18.38 -1.12 23.44
N ARG A 570 -19.45 -0.43 23.03
CA ARG A 570 -20.64 -0.30 23.87
C ARG A 570 -21.33 -1.65 24.04
N ASN A 571 -22.05 -1.82 25.15
CA ASN A 571 -22.82 -3.04 25.44
C ASN A 571 -23.89 -3.37 24.39
N ASP A 572 -24.39 -2.35 23.68
CA ASP A 572 -25.43 -2.45 22.63
C ASP A 572 -24.84 -2.49 21.21
N SER A 573 -23.53 -2.73 21.07
CA SER A 573 -22.81 -2.78 19.79
C SER A 573 -22.27 -4.19 19.49
N ARG A 574 -21.62 -4.33 18.32
CA ARG A 574 -20.93 -5.55 17.88
C ARG A 574 -19.42 -5.33 17.83
N SER A 575 -18.66 -6.33 18.27
CA SER A 575 -17.21 -6.36 18.18
C SER A 575 -16.73 -7.07 16.92
N GLY A 576 -15.56 -6.69 16.42
CA GLY A 576 -14.79 -7.49 15.46
C GLY A 576 -14.16 -8.70 16.14
N GLY A 577 -13.30 -9.42 15.43
CA GLY A 577 -12.39 -10.40 16.03
C GLY A 577 -10.96 -10.09 15.60
N THR A 578 -10.00 -10.77 16.17
CA THR A 578 -8.58 -10.66 15.83
C THR A 578 -7.92 -12.04 15.87
N VAL A 579 -6.62 -12.10 15.58
CA VAL A 579 -5.80 -13.31 15.76
C VAL A 579 -5.56 -13.70 17.23
N GLY A 580 -5.81 -12.80 18.18
CA GLY A 580 -5.47 -12.94 19.61
C GLY A 580 -6.07 -14.18 20.27
N PRO A 581 -7.41 -14.29 20.37
CA PRO A 581 -8.06 -15.48 20.92
C PRO A 581 -7.68 -16.77 20.17
N MET A 582 -7.43 -16.69 18.86
CA MET A 582 -7.09 -17.85 18.03
C MET A 582 -5.72 -18.43 18.41
N LEU A 583 -4.73 -17.56 18.57
CA LEU A 583 -3.35 -17.95 18.90
C LEU A 583 -3.19 -18.28 20.39
N SER A 584 -3.82 -17.49 21.27
CA SER A 584 -3.83 -17.75 22.71
C SER A 584 -4.45 -19.13 23.00
N SER A 585 -5.60 -19.46 22.41
CA SER A 585 -6.23 -20.77 22.60
C SER A 585 -5.42 -21.94 22.00
N ALA A 586 -4.73 -21.73 20.88
CA ALA A 586 -3.93 -22.78 20.25
C ALA A 586 -2.66 -23.14 21.04
N MET A 587 -2.05 -22.17 21.73
CA MET A 587 -0.78 -22.34 22.44
C MET A 587 -0.92 -22.33 23.98
N GLY A 588 -2.05 -21.85 24.51
CA GLY A 588 -2.25 -21.64 25.94
C GLY A 588 -1.44 -20.48 26.53
N VAL A 589 -1.05 -19.50 25.70
CA VAL A 589 -0.21 -18.36 26.13
C VAL A 589 -1.04 -17.21 26.67
N ARG A 590 -0.53 -16.51 27.69
CA ARG A 590 -1.06 -15.20 28.09
C ARG A 590 -0.97 -14.25 26.91
N ALA A 591 -2.00 -13.43 26.72
CA ALA A 591 -2.09 -12.61 25.53
C ALA A 591 -2.85 -11.30 25.78
N ILE A 592 -2.55 -10.29 24.98
CA ILE A 592 -3.28 -9.02 24.92
C ILE A 592 -3.60 -8.67 23.48
N ASP A 593 -4.79 -8.13 23.23
CA ASP A 593 -5.10 -7.43 21.99
C ASP A 593 -4.83 -5.94 22.18
N ALA A 594 -3.89 -5.41 21.40
CA ALA A 594 -3.58 -3.99 21.40
C ALA A 594 -3.02 -3.54 20.06
N GLY A 595 -3.56 -2.47 19.50
CA GLY A 595 -3.08 -1.95 18.23
C GLY A 595 -3.41 -0.49 17.96
N ILE A 596 -2.97 -0.05 16.80
CA ILE A 596 -2.86 1.37 16.47
C ILE A 596 -4.24 1.90 16.02
N PRO A 597 -4.73 3.03 16.57
CA PRO A 597 -6.04 3.53 16.23
C PRO A 597 -6.10 4.09 14.80
N GLN A 598 -7.20 3.78 14.10
CA GLN A 598 -7.52 4.29 12.77
C GLN A 598 -8.99 4.69 12.66
N LEU A 599 -9.28 5.58 11.73
CA LEU A 599 -10.62 5.88 11.23
C LEU A 599 -10.88 5.10 9.94
N SER A 600 -12.15 4.79 9.70
CA SER A 600 -12.61 4.20 8.44
C SER A 600 -11.96 2.84 8.12
N MET A 601 -11.79 2.01 9.15
CA MET A 601 -11.44 0.59 9.01
C MET A 601 -12.30 -0.08 7.90
N HIS A 602 -11.68 -0.93 7.08
CA HIS A 602 -12.28 -1.61 5.92
C HIS A 602 -12.72 -0.71 4.73
N SER A 603 -12.47 0.61 4.78
CA SER A 603 -12.53 1.47 3.60
C SER A 603 -11.39 1.15 2.62
N ILE A 604 -11.61 1.35 1.31
CA ILE A 604 -10.50 1.28 0.34
C ILE A 604 -9.41 2.31 0.66
N ARG A 605 -9.76 3.39 1.36
CA ARG A 605 -8.85 4.43 1.86
C ARG A 605 -9.25 4.83 3.28
N ALA A 606 -8.42 4.48 4.24
CA ALA A 606 -8.60 4.71 5.67
C ALA A 606 -7.69 5.88 6.14
N THR A 607 -7.70 6.15 7.45
CA THR A 607 -6.93 7.25 8.04
C THR A 607 -6.37 6.88 9.41
N THR A 608 -5.12 7.21 9.69
CA THR A 608 -4.52 7.15 11.03
C THR A 608 -3.75 8.45 11.32
N GLY A 609 -3.21 8.65 12.52
CA GLY A 609 -2.37 9.79 12.82
C GLY A 609 -0.98 9.66 12.17
N SER A 610 -0.34 10.79 11.84
CA SER A 610 0.98 10.77 11.21
C SER A 610 2.10 10.25 12.10
N LEU A 611 1.94 10.31 13.43
CA LEU A 611 2.91 9.80 14.41
C LEU A 611 2.61 8.36 14.84
N ASP A 612 1.38 7.90 14.63
CA ASP A 612 0.90 6.60 15.11
C ASP A 612 1.75 5.40 14.65
N PRO A 613 2.25 5.32 13.38
CA PRO A 613 3.18 4.26 13.00
C PRO A 613 4.43 4.22 13.88
N GLY A 614 5.05 5.38 14.13
CA GLY A 614 6.27 5.49 14.93
C GLY A 614 6.04 5.27 16.44
N LEU A 615 4.89 5.69 16.96
CA LEU A 615 4.46 5.37 18.33
C LEU A 615 4.25 3.87 18.51
N GLY A 616 3.70 3.19 17.50
CA GLY A 616 3.63 1.73 17.43
C GLY A 616 5.01 1.08 17.50
N VAL A 617 5.96 1.52 16.66
CA VAL A 617 7.35 1.01 16.68
C VAL A 617 7.98 1.15 18.06
N LYS A 618 7.80 2.30 18.73
CA LYS A 618 8.34 2.57 20.06
C LYS A 618 7.87 1.52 21.08
N ILE A 619 6.56 1.27 21.16
CA ILE A 619 6.04 0.32 22.15
C ILE A 619 6.28 -1.13 21.79
N PHE A 620 6.23 -1.50 20.50
CA PHE A 620 6.54 -2.86 20.07
C PHE A 620 7.99 -3.24 20.35
N LYS A 621 8.93 -2.33 20.08
CA LYS A 621 10.33 -2.51 20.52
C LYS A 621 10.41 -2.60 22.05
N GLY A 622 9.72 -1.71 22.77
CA GLY A 622 9.66 -1.71 24.23
C GLY A 622 9.20 -3.04 24.81
N PHE A 623 8.15 -3.63 24.25
CA PHE A 623 7.65 -4.96 24.61
C PHE A 623 8.72 -6.04 24.41
N LEU A 624 9.31 -6.11 23.22
CA LEU A 624 10.33 -7.12 22.90
C LEU A 624 11.57 -7.00 23.80
N ASP A 625 11.96 -5.79 24.20
CA ASP A 625 13.14 -5.55 25.01
C ASP A 625 12.91 -5.69 26.52
N THR A 626 11.70 -5.40 27.01
CA THR A 626 11.46 -5.33 28.46
C THR A 626 10.61 -6.47 29.01
N PHE A 627 9.96 -7.27 28.14
CA PHE A 627 9.08 -8.36 28.54
C PHE A 627 9.72 -9.28 29.59
N GLU A 628 10.94 -9.78 29.36
CA GLU A 628 11.59 -10.70 30.31
C GLU A 628 11.73 -10.10 31.72
N SER A 629 12.05 -8.80 31.80
CA SER A 629 12.19 -8.12 33.10
C SER A 629 10.85 -7.84 33.76
N VAL A 630 9.82 -7.53 32.96
CA VAL A 630 8.46 -7.26 33.45
C VAL A 630 7.81 -8.54 33.92
N ASP A 631 7.99 -9.66 33.21
CA ASP A 631 7.38 -10.94 33.56
C ASP A 631 7.85 -11.45 34.93
N LYS A 632 9.12 -11.20 35.28
CA LYS A 632 9.70 -11.47 36.62
C LYS A 632 9.06 -10.64 37.74
N GLU A 633 8.26 -9.61 37.43
CA GLU A 633 7.49 -8.83 38.42
C GLU A 633 6.17 -9.52 38.82
N PHE A 634 5.76 -10.60 38.14
CA PHE A 634 4.51 -11.34 38.38
C PHE A 634 4.80 -12.69 39.06
N GLU A 635 3.93 -13.09 40.00
CA GLU A 635 3.98 -14.38 40.74
C GLU A 635 2.80 -15.29 40.42
#